data_AF-A0A819NYI0-F1
#
_entry.id   AF-A0A819NYI0-F1
#
_cell.length_a   1.000
_cell.length_b   1.000
_cell.length_c   1.000
_cell.angle_alpha   90.00
_cell.angle_beta   90.00
_cell.angle_gamma   90.00
#
_symmetry.space_group_name_H-M   'P 1'
#
loop_
_entity.id
_entity.type
_entity.pdbx_description
1 polymer ?
#
loop_
_entity_poly.entity_id
_entity_poly.type
_entity_poly.pdbx_seq_one_letter_code
_entity_poly.pdbx_strand_id
1 'polypeptide(L)'
;WRVESTDQQLDLEKLKRQEPILFYDELTLYEDELADNGISNLILKIRCMPSGFFVLLRFYMRVDGVIIRCFDTRYHYEVGNTYILREYIERESPVSLLKPEFQSTSDINSVIAQLKTNVHQLEKLFFKTSI
;
A
#
# COMPACT_ATOMS: atom_id res chain seq x y z
N TRP A 1 -14.76 -9.13 -14.03
CA TRP A 1 -13.78 -9.50 -12.99
C TRP A 1 -14.54 -10.26 -11.96
N ARG A 2 -14.09 -11.47 -11.64
CA ARG A 2 -14.61 -12.22 -10.50
C ARG A 2 -13.66 -11.96 -9.34
N VAL A 3 -14.19 -11.58 -8.19
CA VAL A 3 -13.40 -11.26 -6.98
C VAL A 3 -13.73 -12.28 -5.91
N GLU A 4 -12.72 -12.88 -5.32
CA GLU A 4 -12.88 -13.91 -4.28
C GLU A 4 -11.93 -13.63 -3.12
N SER A 5 -12.40 -13.75 -1.88
CA SER A 5 -11.55 -13.70 -0.69
C SER A 5 -10.55 -14.86 -0.69
N THR A 6 -9.37 -14.64 -0.11
CA THR A 6 -8.30 -15.65 -0.05
C THR A 6 -7.49 -15.48 1.22
N ASP A 7 -6.90 -16.56 1.72
CA ASP A 7 -5.90 -16.51 2.82
C ASP A 7 -4.46 -16.37 2.31
N GLN A 8 -4.28 -16.39 0.98
CA GLN A 8 -2.98 -16.23 0.34
C GLN A 8 -2.40 -14.82 0.56
N GLN A 9 -1.29 -14.75 1.28
CA GLN A 9 -0.55 -13.51 1.51
C GLN A 9 0.39 -13.17 0.35
N LEU A 10 0.75 -11.89 0.26
CA LEU A 10 1.84 -11.43 -0.62
C LEU A 10 3.19 -11.97 -0.12
N ASP A 11 3.93 -12.60 -1.02
CA ASP A 11 5.30 -13.00 -0.76
C ASP A 11 6.23 -11.77 -0.86
N LEU A 12 6.34 -11.04 0.26
CA LEU A 12 7.18 -9.85 0.36
C LEU A 12 8.67 -10.16 0.16
N GLU A 13 9.10 -11.40 0.45
CA GLU A 13 10.49 -11.82 0.26
C GLU A 13 10.83 -11.99 -1.22
N LYS A 14 9.90 -12.52 -2.02
CA LYS A 14 10.05 -12.51 -3.49
C LYS A 14 10.11 -11.09 -4.04
N LEU A 15 9.27 -10.18 -3.54
CA LEU A 15 9.27 -8.78 -3.98
C LEU A 15 10.57 -8.02 -3.64
N LYS A 16 11.38 -8.54 -2.71
CA LYS A 16 12.72 -8.01 -2.41
C LYS A 16 13.81 -8.60 -3.30
N ARG A 17 13.56 -9.69 -4.04
CA ARG A 17 14.53 -10.26 -4.97
C ARG A 17 14.80 -9.23 -6.07
N GLN A 18 16.08 -9.02 -6.37
CA GLN A 18 16.49 -8.10 -7.42
C GLN A 18 16.25 -8.74 -8.79
N GLU A 19 15.07 -8.52 -9.34
CA GLU A 19 14.79 -8.68 -10.76
C GLU A 19 15.04 -7.36 -11.49
N PRO A 20 15.43 -7.39 -12.78
CA PRO A 20 15.55 -6.17 -13.56
C PRO A 20 14.19 -5.48 -13.65
N ILE A 21 14.15 -4.21 -13.24
CA ILE A 21 12.96 -3.38 -13.36
C ILE A 21 12.83 -2.98 -14.83
N LEU A 22 11.84 -3.54 -15.52
CA LEU A 22 11.54 -3.21 -16.91
C LEU A 22 10.82 -1.87 -17.02
N PHE A 23 10.01 -1.54 -16.01
CA PHE A 23 9.29 -0.29 -15.92
C PHE A 23 9.06 0.09 -14.45
N TYR A 24 9.29 1.36 -14.14
CA TYR A 24 8.96 1.98 -12.85
C TYR A 24 8.28 3.30 -13.12
N ASP A 25 7.21 3.57 -12.37
CA ASP A 25 6.63 4.89 -12.32
C ASP A 25 6.05 5.19 -10.94
N GLU A 26 6.00 6.47 -10.61
CA GLU A 26 5.46 7.00 -9.37
C GLU A 26 4.64 8.24 -9.68
N LEU A 27 3.36 8.18 -9.31
CA LEU A 27 2.38 9.22 -9.59
C LEU A 27 1.71 9.67 -8.29
N THR A 28 1.88 10.95 -7.96
CA THR A 28 1.05 11.62 -6.95
C THR A 28 -0.31 11.93 -7.55
N LEU A 29 -1.37 11.29 -7.03
CA LEU A 29 -2.75 11.52 -7.48
C LEU A 29 -3.35 12.78 -6.86
N TYR A 30 -3.07 13.03 -5.58
CA TYR A 30 -3.34 14.30 -4.91
C TYR A 30 -2.48 14.47 -3.67
N GLU A 31 -2.36 15.71 -3.23
CA GLU A 31 -1.70 16.14 -2.01
C GLU A 31 -2.44 17.36 -1.45
N ASP A 32 -2.50 17.48 -0.13
CA ASP A 32 -3.14 18.58 0.60
C ASP A 32 -2.45 18.78 1.96
N GLU A 33 -2.32 20.04 2.39
CA GLU A 33 -1.66 20.42 3.65
C GLU A 33 -2.64 20.63 4.82
N LEU A 34 -3.92 20.25 4.65
CA LEU A 34 -4.97 20.33 5.67
C LEU A 34 -5.06 21.71 6.33
N ALA A 35 -4.93 22.77 5.52
CA ALA A 35 -4.83 24.16 5.98
C ALA A 35 -3.76 24.35 7.07
N ASP A 36 -2.54 23.86 6.82
CA ASP A 36 -1.38 23.87 7.72
C ASP A 36 -1.54 23.02 9.01
N ASN A 37 -2.52 22.12 9.07
CA ASN A 37 -2.74 21.23 10.23
C ASN A 37 -2.27 19.80 10.01
N GLY A 38 -1.48 19.57 8.95
CA GLY A 38 -0.90 18.27 8.67
C GLY A 38 -0.67 18.04 7.19
N ILE A 39 -0.78 16.77 6.77
CA ILE A 39 -0.61 16.36 5.39
C ILE A 39 -1.57 15.24 5.03
N SER A 40 -2.08 15.25 3.80
CA SER A 40 -2.71 14.09 3.18
C SER A 40 -2.21 13.92 1.76
N ASN A 41 -1.91 12.69 1.37
CA ASN A 41 -1.42 12.39 0.03
C ASN A 41 -1.84 11.00 -0.42
N LEU A 42 -2.13 10.89 -1.71
CA LEU A 42 -2.41 9.61 -2.38
C LEU A 42 -1.38 9.40 -3.48
N ILE A 43 -0.52 8.39 -3.32
CA ILE A 43 0.56 8.07 -4.25
C ILE A 43 0.35 6.67 -4.81
N LEU A 44 0.52 6.53 -6.12
CA LEU A 44 0.60 5.25 -6.82
C LEU A 44 2.05 4.98 -7.25
N LYS A 45 2.58 3.81 -6.92
CA LYS A 45 3.88 3.31 -7.38
C LYS A 45 3.68 2.00 -8.14
N ILE A 46 4.27 1.88 -9.31
CA ILE A 46 4.23 0.66 -10.11
C ILE A 46 5.64 0.17 -10.44
N ARG A 47 5.84 -1.15 -10.33
CA ARG A 47 7.06 -1.86 -10.73
C ARG A 47 6.68 -3.03 -11.62
N CYS A 48 7.24 -3.08 -12.82
CA CYS A 48 7.11 -4.23 -13.72
C CYS A 48 8.46 -4.94 -13.82
N MET A 49 8.41 -6.27 -13.71
CA MET A 49 9.53 -7.19 -13.76
C MET A 49 9.21 -8.27 -14.81
N PRO A 50 10.19 -9.05 -15.29
CA PRO A 50 9.92 -10.17 -16.19
C PRO A 50 8.92 -11.17 -15.60
N SER A 51 8.95 -11.39 -14.28
CA SER A 51 8.06 -12.31 -13.57
C SER A 51 6.63 -11.77 -13.36
N GLY A 52 6.37 -10.48 -13.58
CA GLY A 52 5.06 -9.89 -13.33
C GLY A 52 5.11 -8.41 -12.93
N PHE A 53 4.16 -7.96 -12.11
CA PHE A 53 4.14 -6.57 -11.66
C PHE A 53 3.67 -6.43 -10.22
N PHE A 54 4.05 -5.31 -9.61
CA PHE A 54 3.61 -4.88 -8.31
C PHE A 54 3.15 -3.42 -8.36
N VAL A 55 1.95 -3.15 -7.83
CA VAL A 55 1.42 -1.79 -7.66
C VAL A 55 1.16 -1.55 -6.18
N LEU A 56 1.61 -0.40 -5.67
CA LEU A 56 1.24 0.12 -4.37
C LEU A 56 0.47 1.42 -4.57
N LEU A 57 -0.80 1.42 -4.20
CA LEU A 57 -1.57 2.63 -3.99
C LEU A 57 -1.61 2.92 -2.49
N ARG A 58 -1.01 4.02 -2.07
CA ARG A 58 -0.93 4.41 -0.66
C ARG A 58 -1.61 5.75 -0.46
N PHE A 59 -2.66 5.75 0.34
CA PHE A 59 -3.15 6.96 1.00
C PHE A 59 -2.43 7.09 2.34
N TYR A 60 -1.85 8.25 2.60
CA TYR A 60 -1.28 8.59 3.89
C TYR A 60 -1.86 9.92 4.36
N MET A 61 -2.18 10.00 5.64
CA MET A 61 -2.69 11.22 6.26
C MET A 61 -2.15 11.34 7.68
N ARG A 62 -1.68 12.53 8.00
CA ARG A 62 -1.29 12.93 9.35
C ARG A 62 -2.02 14.23 9.67
N VAL A 63 -2.79 14.23 10.75
CA VAL A 63 -3.29 15.45 11.37
C VAL A 63 -2.41 15.71 12.58
N ASP A 64 -1.74 16.85 12.61
CA ASP A 64 -0.68 17.14 13.58
C ASP A 64 -1.21 17.08 15.02
N GLY A 65 -0.54 16.30 15.87
CA GLY A 65 -0.94 16.08 17.26
C GLY A 65 -2.20 15.23 17.47
N VAL A 66 -2.93 14.86 16.41
CA VAL A 66 -4.22 14.18 16.51
C VAL A 66 -4.13 12.71 16.09
N ILE A 67 -3.90 12.44 14.80
CA ILE A 67 -4.01 11.09 14.25
C ILE A 67 -3.10 10.87 13.05
N ILE A 68 -2.62 9.63 12.90
CA ILE A 68 -1.94 9.16 11.69
C ILE A 68 -2.71 7.98 11.13
N ARG A 69 -2.96 8.02 9.81
CA ARG A 69 -3.73 7.05 9.06
C ARG A 69 -3.00 6.68 7.78
N CYS A 70 -3.03 5.41 7.42
CA CYS A 70 -2.48 4.89 6.18
C CYS A 70 -3.37 3.79 5.62
N PHE A 71 -3.75 3.94 4.35
CA PHE A 71 -4.45 2.89 3.60
C PHE A 71 -3.54 2.42 2.46
N ASP A 72 -3.12 1.16 2.54
CA ASP A 72 -2.33 0.50 1.51
C ASP A 72 -3.24 -0.41 0.70
N THR A 73 -3.28 -0.21 -0.62
CA THR A 73 -3.82 -1.21 -1.56
C THR A 73 -2.67 -1.70 -2.43
N ARG A 74 -2.32 -2.98 -2.30
CA ARG A 74 -1.23 -3.63 -3.02
C ARG A 74 -1.80 -4.58 -4.04
N TYR A 75 -1.35 -4.48 -5.28
CA TYR A 75 -1.66 -5.43 -6.33
C TYR A 75 -0.40 -6.16 -6.74
N HIS A 76 -0.49 -7.48 -6.85
CA HIS A 76 0.61 -8.30 -7.34
C HIS A 76 0.11 -9.33 -8.33
N TYR A 77 0.79 -9.38 -9.47
CA TYR A 77 0.53 -10.35 -10.51
C TYR A 77 1.83 -11.05 -10.85
N GLU A 78 1.75 -12.36 -11.03
CA GLU A 78 2.85 -13.19 -11.53
C GLU A 78 2.43 -13.78 -12.88
N VAL A 79 3.36 -13.81 -13.82
CA VAL A 79 3.14 -14.40 -15.15
C VAL A 79 2.73 -15.86 -14.99
N GLY A 80 1.62 -16.22 -15.64
CA GLY A 80 1.03 -17.56 -15.57
C GLY A 80 -0.13 -17.67 -14.58
N ASN A 81 -0.32 -16.70 -13.67
CA ASN A 81 -1.51 -16.65 -12.84
C ASN A 81 -2.75 -16.28 -13.65
N THR A 82 -3.90 -16.82 -13.26
CA THR A 82 -5.22 -16.44 -13.82
C THR A 82 -5.89 -15.31 -13.03
N TYR A 83 -5.19 -14.77 -12.03
CA TYR A 83 -5.68 -13.74 -11.12
C TYR A 83 -4.56 -12.78 -10.70
N ILE A 84 -4.98 -11.61 -10.23
CA ILE A 84 -4.15 -10.65 -9.51
C ILE A 84 -4.44 -10.81 -8.02
N LEU A 85 -3.42 -10.83 -7.16
CA LEU A 85 -3.61 -10.71 -5.71
C LEU A 85 -3.80 -9.24 -5.36
N ARG A 86 -4.82 -8.94 -4.57
CA ARG A 86 -5.01 -7.64 -3.93
C ARG A 86 -4.99 -7.80 -2.42
N GLU A 87 -4.13 -7.01 -1.79
CA GLU A 87 -4.12 -6.83 -0.35
C GLU A 87 -4.51 -5.39 -0.03
N TYR A 88 -5.51 -5.24 0.83
CA TYR A 88 -5.93 -3.97 1.36
C TYR A 88 -5.70 -3.93 2.87
N ILE A 89 -4.99 -2.92 3.34
CA ILE A 89 -4.68 -2.73 4.76
C ILE A 89 -5.02 -1.31 5.17
N GLU A 90 -5.86 -1.18 6.19
CA GLU A 90 -6.09 0.09 6.87
C GLU A 90 -5.36 0.09 8.21
N ARG A 91 -4.54 1.12 8.43
CA ARG A 91 -3.89 1.35 9.71
C ARG A 91 -4.14 2.75 10.20
N GLU A 92 -4.38 2.88 11.50
CA GLU A 92 -4.62 4.16 12.13
C GLU A 92 -4.27 4.11 13.61
N SER A 93 -3.64 5.17 14.11
CA SER A 93 -3.44 5.39 15.54
C SER A 93 -3.52 6.88 15.87
N PRO A 94 -4.13 7.27 17.00
CA PRO A 94 -3.94 8.58 17.59
C PRO A 94 -2.45 8.84 17.86
N VAL A 95 -2.00 10.06 17.62
CA VAL A 95 -0.60 10.47 17.84
C VAL A 95 -0.19 10.26 19.31
N SER A 96 -1.13 10.44 20.24
CA SER A 96 -0.93 10.23 21.67
C SER A 96 -0.54 8.80 22.06
N LEU A 97 -0.82 7.80 21.21
CA LEU A 97 -0.46 6.40 21.45
C LEU A 97 0.86 6.00 20.77
N LEU A 98 1.44 6.88 19.94
CA LEU A 98 2.70 6.65 19.26
C LEU A 98 3.86 7.14 20.13
N LYS A 99 4.98 6.43 20.06
CA LYS A 99 6.19 6.87 20.76
C LYS A 99 6.70 8.21 20.20
N PRO A 100 7.32 9.07 21.03
CA PRO A 100 7.75 10.41 20.61
C PRO A 100 8.64 10.42 19.36
N GLU A 101 9.48 9.40 19.17
CA GLU A 101 10.37 9.29 18.00
C GLU A 101 9.61 9.16 16.66
N PHE A 102 8.37 8.68 16.67
CA PHE A 102 7.54 8.54 15.47
C PHE A 102 6.69 9.78 15.16
N GLN A 103 6.66 10.76 16.07
CA GLN A 103 5.90 12.00 15.88
C GLN A 103 6.65 13.00 14.98
N SER A 104 7.98 12.90 14.93
CA SER A 104 8.86 13.84 14.23
C SER A 104 9.77 13.18 13.18
N THR A 105 9.62 11.88 12.94
CA THR A 105 10.39 11.17 11.90
C THR A 105 9.89 11.51 10.50
N SER A 106 10.82 11.64 9.55
CA SER A 106 10.52 11.73 8.12
C SER A 106 10.32 10.35 7.47
N ASP A 107 10.69 9.26 8.17
CA ASP A 107 10.49 7.90 7.66
C ASP A 107 9.05 7.43 7.88
N ILE A 108 8.19 7.76 6.93
CA ILE A 108 6.77 7.37 6.89
C ILE A 108 6.59 5.85 7.02
N ASN A 109 7.48 5.03 6.45
CA ASN A 109 7.34 3.57 6.51
C ASN A 109 7.54 3.06 7.94
N SER A 110 8.49 3.65 8.69
CA SER A 110 8.70 3.31 10.09
C SER A 110 7.47 3.62 10.95
N VAL A 111 6.79 4.74 10.68
CA VAL A 111 5.56 5.15 11.38
C VAL A 111 4.41 4.20 11.06
N ILE A 112 4.18 3.91 9.78
CA ILE A 112 3.10 3.00 9.33
C ILE A 112 3.23 1.61 9.99
N ALA A 113 4.46 1.15 10.22
CA ALA A 113 4.72 -0.12 10.88
C ALA A 113 4.23 -0.16 12.35
N GLN A 114 4.11 0.99 13.02
CA GLN A 114 3.65 1.12 14.41
C GLN A 114 2.14 1.36 14.54
N LEU A 115 1.47 1.71 13.44
CA LEU A 115 0.03 1.98 13.45
C LEU A 115 -0.76 0.69 13.70
N LYS A 116 -1.87 0.80 14.45
CA LYS A 116 -2.79 -0.32 14.65
C LYS A 116 -3.48 -0.66 13.33
N THR A 117 -3.45 -1.93 12.94
CA THR A 117 -4.23 -2.44 11.81
C THR A 117 -5.70 -2.57 12.21
N ASN A 118 -6.59 -1.87 11.50
CA ASN A 118 -8.04 -1.95 11.70
C ASN A 118 -8.70 -2.89 10.69
N VAL A 119 -8.20 -2.89 9.44
CA VAL A 119 -8.70 -3.74 8.36
C VAL A 119 -7.52 -4.40 7.68
N HIS A 120 -7.66 -5.69 7.39
CA HIS A 120 -6.76 -6.44 6.51
C HIS A 120 -7.61 -7.38 5.66
N GLN A 121 -7.60 -7.15 4.35
CA GLN A 121 -8.37 -7.93 3.38
C GLN A 121 -7.45 -8.44 2.28
N LEU A 122 -7.68 -9.69 1.88
CA LEU A 122 -6.92 -10.39 0.87
C LEU A 122 -7.90 -10.98 -0.15
N GLU A 123 -7.69 -10.65 -1.42
CA GLU A 123 -8.60 -11.02 -2.50
C GLU A 123 -7.84 -11.44 -3.77
N LYS A 124 -8.47 -12.29 -4.57
CA LYS A 124 -8.06 -12.66 -5.92
C LYS A 124 -8.99 -12.00 -6.93
N LEU A 125 -8.42 -11.25 -7.87
CA LEU A 125 -9.14 -10.66 -9.00
C LEU A 125 -8.85 -11.48 -10.25
N PHE A 126 -9.81 -12.31 -10.67
CA PHE A 126 -9.68 -13.14 -11.86
C PHE A 126 -9.96 -12.32 -13.12
N PHE A 127 -9.09 -12.51 -14.13
CA PHE A 127 -9.27 -11.91 -15.45
C PHE A 127 -10.63 -12.30 -16.06
N LYS A 128 -11.24 -11.39 -16.82
CA LYS A 128 -12.41 -11.77 -17.61
C LYS A 128 -11.97 -12.78 -18.68
N THR A 129 -12.58 -13.96 -18.70
CA THR A 129 -12.47 -14.87 -19.84
C THR A 129 -13.15 -14.20 -21.02
N SER A 130 -12.38 -13.80 -22.03
CA SER A 130 -12.94 -13.48 -23.34
C SER A 130 -13.38 -14.81 -23.96
N ILE A 131 -14.67 -14.95 -24.26
CA ILE A 131 -15.21 -15.99 -25.13
C ILE A 131 -14.93 -15.59 -26.58
#